data_AF-A0A521F8C7-F1
#
_entry.id   AF-A0A521F8C7-F1
#
_cell.length_a   1.000
_cell.length_b   1.000
_cell.length_c   1.000
_cell.angle_alpha   90.00
_cell.angle_beta   90.00
_cell.angle_gamma   90.00
#
_symmetry.space_group_name_H-M   'P 1'
#
loop_
_entity.id
_entity.type
_entity.pdbx_description
1 polymer ?
#
loop_
_entity_poly.entity_id
_entity_poly.type
_entity_poly.pdbx_seq_one_letter_code
_entity_poly.pdbx_strand_id
1 'polypeptide(L)'
;MFQKVKTIHPDVETVVIYGELFGGGYKHKEVELVKDAVKVQKGIEYAPHNEFYAFDIKLNGITYLDTDVVNRIFEETGFFYAKILFQGTLEDALRFPNVFNSKIPAWLGLPELEDNMCEGTIIKTLKTKYFGNGARIILKNKNEKWIEKAKMVKKEAKIVHKQVHFSEKAQEILGEIQKYATVNRLNNVITKIGEFQPKMIGKVIGLFAQDILEDFEKDFPAAFTVIEKEEQKRINKKLNSLVIDFIKEELMTLKV
;
A
#
# COMPACT_ATOMS: atom_id res chain seq x y z
N MET A 1 16.48 17.21 11.06
CA MET A 1 15.17 16.84 10.47
C MET A 1 13.99 17.15 11.39
N PHE A 2 13.71 16.35 12.44
CA PHE A 2 12.54 16.57 13.32
C PHE A 2 12.44 18.00 13.88
N GLN A 3 13.56 18.55 14.39
CA GLN A 3 13.59 19.93 14.89
C GLN A 3 13.22 20.96 13.81
N LYS A 4 13.67 20.77 12.57
CA LYS A 4 13.28 21.65 11.45
C LYS A 4 11.78 21.59 11.21
N VAL A 5 11.20 20.39 11.17
CA VAL A 5 9.74 20.24 11.02
C VAL A 5 9.01 20.89 12.20
N LYS A 6 9.50 20.72 13.44
CA LYS A 6 8.95 21.33 14.66
C LYS A 6 8.98 22.86 14.63
N THR A 7 9.98 23.49 13.99
CA THR A 7 9.99 24.96 13.80
C THR A 7 8.87 25.46 12.88
N ILE A 8 8.43 24.64 11.93
CA ILE A 8 7.36 24.97 10.96
C ILE A 8 5.99 24.54 11.51
N HIS A 9 5.96 23.44 12.25
CA HIS A 9 4.78 22.84 12.85
C HIS A 9 5.02 22.60 14.35
N PRO A 10 4.84 23.63 15.21
CA PRO A 10 5.16 23.56 16.64
C PRO A 10 4.46 22.43 17.39
N ASP A 11 3.27 22.00 16.94
CA ASP A 11 2.48 20.95 17.58
C ASP A 11 2.80 19.53 17.05
N VAL A 12 3.82 19.36 16.20
CA VAL A 12 4.15 18.02 15.68
C VAL A 12 4.74 17.12 16.76
N GLU A 13 4.19 15.92 16.93
CA GLU A 13 4.69 14.93 17.88
C GLU A 13 5.50 13.86 17.16
N THR A 14 5.06 13.45 15.96
CA THR A 14 5.76 12.46 15.14
C THR A 14 5.93 12.93 13.69
N VAL A 15 7.09 12.58 13.13
CA VAL A 15 7.45 12.87 11.74
C VAL A 15 7.83 11.56 11.09
N VAL A 16 7.07 11.15 10.08
CA VAL A 16 7.36 9.96 9.27
C VAL A 16 7.91 10.41 7.93
N ILE A 17 9.09 9.91 7.56
CA ILE A 17 9.71 10.16 6.27
C ILE A 17 9.48 8.92 5.41
N TYR A 18 8.79 9.11 4.28
CA TYR A 18 8.61 8.08 3.27
C TYR A 18 9.68 8.21 2.20
N GLY A 19 10.26 7.08 1.82
CA GLY A 19 11.27 6.98 0.81
C GLY A 19 11.41 5.55 0.32
N GLU A 20 12.25 5.37 -0.68
CA GLU A 20 12.60 4.06 -1.23
C GLU A 20 14.04 3.71 -0.82
N LEU A 21 14.25 2.53 -0.24
CA LEU A 21 15.59 1.97 -0.09
C LEU A 21 16.04 1.46 -1.46
N PHE A 22 17.25 1.81 -1.90
CA PHE A 22 17.73 1.42 -3.22
C PHE A 22 19.23 1.11 -3.23
N GLY A 23 19.74 0.69 -4.39
CA GLY A 23 21.18 0.48 -4.62
C GLY A 23 21.66 -0.95 -4.35
N GLY A 24 22.93 -1.07 -3.99
CA GLY A 24 23.62 -2.35 -3.79
C GLY A 24 24.04 -3.07 -5.07
N GLY A 25 24.24 -2.32 -6.16
CA GLY A 25 24.75 -2.87 -7.40
C GLY A 25 24.91 -1.80 -8.48
N TYR A 26 26.10 -1.73 -9.05
CA TYR A 26 26.44 -0.79 -10.12
C TYR A 26 27.53 -1.35 -11.03
N LYS A 27 27.17 -1.72 -12.26
CA LYS A 27 28.06 -2.40 -13.21
C LYS A 27 28.75 -1.40 -14.13
N HIS A 28 29.73 -0.69 -13.58
CA HIS A 28 30.59 0.20 -14.37
C HIS A 28 32.06 -0.07 -14.04
N LYS A 29 32.94 0.01 -15.05
CA LYS A 29 34.38 -0.31 -14.90
C LYS A 29 35.10 0.61 -13.90
N GLU A 30 34.63 1.84 -13.79
CA GLU A 30 35.19 2.89 -12.93
C GLU A 30 34.56 2.93 -11.54
N VAL A 31 33.62 2.03 -11.24
CA VAL A 31 32.90 2.02 -9.96
C VAL A 31 33.21 0.74 -9.22
N GLU A 32 33.83 0.88 -8.04
CA GLU A 32 34.15 -0.25 -7.19
C GLU A 32 32.89 -0.89 -6.58
N LEU A 33 32.96 -2.21 -6.41
CA LEU A 33 31.94 -2.98 -5.72
C LEU A 33 32.00 -2.71 -4.21
N VAL A 34 30.85 -2.37 -3.61
CA VAL A 34 30.72 -2.23 -2.16
C VAL A 34 30.32 -3.59 -1.58
N LYS A 35 31.24 -4.22 -0.84
CA LYS A 35 31.12 -5.62 -0.39
C LYS A 35 29.89 -5.89 0.49
N ASP A 36 29.54 -4.94 1.34
CA ASP A 36 28.45 -5.09 2.32
C ASP A 36 27.11 -4.56 1.80
N ALA A 37 27.06 -4.09 0.55
CA ALA A 37 25.84 -3.55 -0.02
C ALA A 37 24.92 -4.67 -0.52
N VAL A 38 23.64 -4.56 -0.17
CA VAL A 38 22.59 -5.52 -0.53
C VAL A 38 21.86 -5.04 -1.76
N LYS A 39 21.89 -5.83 -2.84
CA LYS A 39 21.15 -5.50 -4.06
C LYS A 39 19.64 -5.49 -3.79
N VAL A 40 19.03 -4.31 -3.78
CA VAL A 40 17.61 -4.15 -3.41
C VAL A 40 16.67 -4.59 -4.52
N GLN A 41 17.02 -4.34 -5.78
CA GLN A 41 16.16 -4.65 -6.93
C GLN A 41 16.96 -5.10 -8.16
N LYS A 42 16.27 -5.75 -9.09
CA LYS A 42 16.81 -6.18 -10.39
C LYS A 42 16.27 -5.25 -11.49
N GLY A 43 17.13 -4.85 -12.42
CA GLY A 43 16.74 -4.18 -13.67
C GLY A 43 17.22 -2.75 -13.82
N ILE A 44 17.21 -1.95 -12.76
CA ILE A 44 17.77 -0.58 -12.76
C ILE A 44 18.87 -0.52 -11.72
N GLU A 45 20.00 0.06 -12.11
CA GLU A 45 21.20 0.18 -11.26
C GLU A 45 21.41 1.65 -10.91
N TYR A 46 21.35 1.96 -9.61
CA TYR A 46 21.32 3.34 -9.13
C TYR A 46 22.62 3.76 -8.44
N ALA A 47 23.17 2.87 -7.60
CA ALA A 47 24.35 3.13 -6.79
C ALA A 47 25.02 1.79 -6.37
N PRO A 48 26.34 1.77 -6.17
CA PRO A 48 27.04 0.57 -5.70
C PRO A 48 26.76 0.28 -4.22
N HIS A 49 26.48 1.30 -3.41
CA HIS A 49 26.07 1.22 -2.00
C HIS A 49 24.54 1.22 -1.85
N ASN A 50 24.04 0.91 -0.66
CA ASN A 50 22.65 1.14 -0.30
C ASN A 50 22.41 2.60 0.10
N GLU A 51 21.31 3.18 -0.36
CA GLU A 51 20.94 4.57 -0.07
C GLU A 51 19.41 4.69 0.08
N PHE A 52 18.95 5.74 0.76
CA PHE A 52 17.54 6.05 0.98
C PHE A 52 17.09 7.27 0.16
N TYR A 53 16.13 7.07 -0.73
CA TYR A 53 15.57 8.11 -1.59
C TYR A 53 14.25 8.64 -1.04
N ALA A 54 14.30 9.74 -0.29
CA ALA A 54 13.13 10.31 0.38
C ALA A 54 12.19 11.03 -0.61
N PHE A 55 10.87 10.93 -0.43
CA PHE A 55 9.90 11.56 -1.34
C PHE A 55 8.68 12.21 -0.69
N ASP A 56 8.37 11.90 0.58
CA ASP A 56 7.26 12.53 1.31
C ASP A 56 7.54 12.58 2.83
N ILE A 57 6.91 13.54 3.50
CA ILE A 57 6.89 13.64 4.97
C ILE A 57 5.42 13.64 5.42
N LYS A 58 5.11 12.86 6.45
CA LYS A 58 3.80 12.79 7.08
C LYS A 58 3.89 13.12 8.57
N LEU A 59 3.09 14.08 9.00
CA LEU A 59 3.02 14.54 10.38
C LEU A 59 1.95 13.77 11.16
N ASN A 60 2.27 13.37 12.38
CA ASN A 60 1.34 12.72 13.32
C ASN A 60 0.61 11.51 12.73
N GLY A 61 1.19 10.85 11.71
CA GLY A 61 0.53 9.76 10.98
C GLY A 61 -0.71 10.16 10.18
N ILE A 62 -1.03 11.45 10.08
CA ILE A 62 -2.29 11.97 9.49
C ILE A 62 -2.00 12.82 8.25
N THR A 63 -1.16 13.86 8.38
CA THR A 63 -1.07 14.93 7.37
C THR A 63 0.19 14.82 6.53
N TYR A 64 0.06 14.65 5.21
CA TYR A 64 1.19 14.80 4.30
C TYR A 64 1.50 16.28 4.05
N LEU A 65 2.79 16.61 4.10
CA LEU A 65 3.28 17.95 3.77
C LEU A 65 3.23 18.23 2.26
N ASP A 66 3.26 19.51 1.92
CA ASP A 66 3.36 19.97 0.53
C ASP A 66 4.74 19.68 -0.07
N THR A 67 4.78 19.40 -1.37
CA THR A 67 6.01 18.99 -2.07
C THR A 67 7.12 20.05 -1.99
N ASP A 68 6.76 21.34 -2.08
CA ASP A 68 7.71 22.45 -1.99
C ASP A 68 8.32 22.58 -0.59
N VAL A 69 7.53 22.33 0.45
CA VAL A 69 7.99 22.32 1.84
C VAL A 69 8.87 21.10 2.09
N VAL A 70 8.44 19.92 1.64
CA VAL A 70 9.19 18.66 1.75
C VAL A 70 10.57 18.77 1.11
N ASN A 71 10.64 19.21 -0.14
CA ASN A 71 11.90 19.31 -0.88
C ASN A 71 12.88 20.27 -0.20
N ARG A 72 12.39 21.42 0.29
CA ARG A 72 13.22 22.38 1.03
C ARG A 72 13.78 21.77 2.31
N ILE A 73 12.94 21.05 3.05
CA ILE A 73 13.38 20.38 4.29
C ILE A 73 14.44 19.32 3.96
N PHE A 74 14.27 18.52 2.91
CA PHE A 74 15.27 17.53 2.52
C PHE A 74 16.58 18.17 2.08
N GLU A 75 16.54 19.23 1.27
CA GLU A 75 17.71 19.97 0.85
C GLU A 75 18.50 20.51 2.05
N GLU A 76 17.82 21.22 2.96
CA GLU A 76 18.45 21.82 4.15
C GLU A 76 18.94 20.78 5.17
N THR A 77 18.44 19.55 5.12
CA THR A 77 18.82 18.48 6.04
C THR A 77 19.73 17.43 5.42
N GLY A 78 20.09 17.58 4.14
CA GLY A 78 21.01 16.69 3.43
C GLY A 78 20.44 15.33 3.06
N PHE A 79 19.12 15.16 3.01
CA PHE A 79 18.52 13.90 2.53
C PHE A 79 18.68 13.78 1.02
N PHE A 80 19.04 12.60 0.52
CA PHE A 80 18.88 12.29 -0.89
C PHE A 80 17.38 12.09 -1.20
N TYR A 81 16.83 12.86 -2.14
CA TYR A 81 15.38 12.97 -2.28
C TYR A 81 14.89 13.09 -3.72
N ALA A 82 13.59 12.85 -3.90
CA ALA A 82 12.90 12.93 -5.17
C ALA A 82 12.73 14.37 -5.67
N LYS A 83 13.68 14.79 -6.51
CA LYS A 83 13.67 16.10 -7.18
C LYS A 83 12.52 16.22 -8.18
N ILE A 84 12.00 17.44 -8.34
CA ILE A 84 11.00 17.75 -9.37
C ILE A 84 11.67 17.66 -10.74
N LEU A 85 11.20 16.74 -11.58
CA LEU A 85 11.68 16.57 -12.96
C LEU A 85 11.04 17.58 -13.93
N PHE A 86 9.78 17.93 -13.66
CA PHE A 86 8.97 18.83 -14.47
C PHE A 86 7.85 19.42 -13.60
N GLN A 87 7.51 20.69 -13.82
CA GLN A 87 6.40 21.38 -13.18
C GLN A 87 5.59 22.13 -14.23
N GLY A 88 4.28 21.87 -14.28
CA GLY A 88 3.38 22.46 -15.25
C GLY A 88 1.92 22.10 -14.95
N THR A 89 1.06 22.18 -15.96
CA THR A 89 -0.33 21.72 -15.82
C THR A 89 -0.39 20.19 -15.68
N LEU A 90 -1.54 19.66 -15.25
CA LEU A 90 -1.74 18.21 -15.22
C LEU A 90 -1.58 17.58 -16.62
N GLU A 91 -2.07 18.25 -17.66
CA GLU A 91 -1.96 17.77 -19.03
C GLU A 91 -0.50 17.69 -19.49
N ASP A 92 0.30 18.72 -19.21
CA ASP A 92 1.73 18.71 -19.54
C ASP A 92 2.48 17.64 -18.73
N ALA A 93 2.15 17.48 -17.44
CA ALA A 93 2.76 16.47 -16.60
C ALA A 93 2.44 15.04 -17.05
N LEU A 94 1.23 14.81 -17.58
CA LEU A 94 0.83 13.51 -18.16
C LEU A 94 1.56 13.22 -19.48
N ARG A 95 1.94 14.25 -20.23
CA ARG A 95 2.74 14.14 -21.46
C ARG A 95 4.25 14.00 -21.20
N PHE A 96 4.71 14.24 -19.98
CA PHE A 96 6.12 14.10 -19.64
C PHE A 96 6.60 12.65 -19.90
N PRO A 97 7.75 12.46 -20.56
CA PRO A 97 8.23 11.12 -20.91
C PRO A 97 8.45 10.25 -19.67
N ASN A 98 8.00 9.00 -19.74
CA ASN A 98 8.20 7.99 -18.69
C ASN A 98 9.28 6.95 -19.05
N VAL A 99 9.96 7.14 -20.19
CA VAL A 99 11.10 6.36 -20.66
C VAL A 99 12.27 7.31 -20.87
N PHE A 100 13.25 7.24 -19.98
CA PHE A 100 14.53 7.93 -20.07
C PHE A 100 15.52 7.20 -19.13
N ASN A 101 16.82 7.39 -19.34
CA ASN A 101 17.83 6.86 -18.42
C ASN A 101 17.63 7.44 -17.02
N SER A 102 17.75 6.60 -15.99
CA SER A 102 17.65 7.05 -14.60
C SER A 102 18.62 8.21 -14.33
N LYS A 103 18.11 9.28 -13.72
CA LYS A 103 18.94 10.45 -13.35
C LYS A 103 19.68 10.27 -12.02
N ILE A 104 19.29 9.24 -11.24
CA ILE A 104 19.84 9.00 -9.90
C ILE A 104 21.36 8.83 -9.92
N PRO A 105 21.96 8.04 -10.83
CA PRO A 105 23.42 7.87 -10.83
C PRO A 105 24.16 9.19 -11.05
N ALA A 106 23.73 10.00 -12.02
CA ALA A 106 24.32 11.31 -12.27
C ALA A 106 24.18 12.25 -11.05
N TRP A 107 23.04 12.22 -10.35
CA TRP A 107 22.85 12.99 -9.12
C TRP A 107 23.73 12.52 -7.95
N LEU A 108 24.20 11.28 -7.99
CA LEU A 108 25.16 10.72 -7.04
C LEU A 108 26.62 10.87 -7.51
N GLY A 109 26.85 11.54 -8.65
CA GLY A 109 28.19 11.69 -9.23
C GLY A 109 28.78 10.41 -9.82
N LEU A 110 27.93 9.43 -10.17
CA LEU A 110 28.33 8.17 -10.78
C LEU A 110 28.31 8.27 -12.32
N PRO A 111 29.19 7.54 -13.03
CA PRO A 111 29.26 7.53 -14.49
C PRO A 111 27.99 6.95 -15.10
N GLU A 112 27.51 7.47 -16.22
CA GLU A 112 26.25 6.99 -16.80
C GLU A 112 26.32 5.51 -17.24
N LEU A 113 25.19 4.80 -17.09
CA LEU A 113 25.02 3.45 -17.61
C LEU A 113 24.17 3.50 -18.88
N GLU A 114 24.62 2.79 -19.92
CA GLU A 114 23.82 2.57 -21.11
C GLU A 114 22.56 1.76 -20.79
N ASP A 115 21.43 2.11 -21.41
CA ASP A 115 20.13 1.44 -21.29
C ASP A 115 19.57 1.26 -19.85
N ASN A 116 20.00 2.09 -18.90
CA ASN A 116 19.53 2.07 -17.51
C ASN A 116 18.21 2.84 -17.32
N MET A 117 17.19 2.41 -18.06
CA MET A 117 15.89 3.08 -18.15
C MET A 117 15.16 3.12 -16.80
N CYS A 118 14.64 4.30 -16.45
CA CYS A 118 13.83 4.48 -15.25
C CYS A 118 12.57 3.60 -15.27
N GLU A 119 11.97 3.36 -14.10
CA GLU A 119 10.68 2.67 -14.01
C GLU A 119 9.53 3.53 -14.58
N GLY A 120 9.66 4.83 -14.37
CA GLY A 120 8.70 5.85 -14.74
C GLY A 120 8.77 7.04 -13.79
N THR A 121 7.70 7.83 -13.76
CA THR A 121 7.59 9.04 -12.93
C THR A 121 6.35 9.00 -12.05
N ILE A 122 6.37 9.83 -11.01
CA ILE A 122 5.23 10.09 -10.13
C ILE A 122 4.74 11.50 -10.43
N ILE A 123 3.42 11.64 -10.63
CA ILE A 123 2.77 12.93 -10.84
C ILE A 123 1.95 13.24 -9.59
N LYS A 124 2.26 14.33 -8.90
CA LYS A 124 1.52 14.82 -7.72
C LYS A 124 1.40 16.33 -7.76
N THR A 125 0.43 16.86 -7.03
CA THR A 125 0.24 18.30 -6.87
C THR A 125 1.30 18.89 -5.94
N LEU A 126 1.72 20.14 -6.17
CA LEU A 126 2.64 20.84 -5.27
C LEU A 126 2.05 20.97 -3.86
N LYS A 127 0.81 21.44 -3.80
CA LYS A 127 -0.02 21.45 -2.59
C LYS A 127 -0.73 20.12 -2.47
N THR A 128 -0.56 19.44 -1.34
CA THR A 128 -1.15 18.11 -1.16
C THR A 128 -2.67 18.21 -1.19
N LYS A 129 -3.30 17.44 -2.08
CA LYS A 129 -4.76 17.40 -2.25
C LYS A 129 -5.28 15.97 -2.12
N TYR A 130 -6.56 15.87 -1.76
CA TYR A 130 -7.28 14.61 -1.60
C TYR A 130 -8.58 14.66 -2.40
N PHE A 131 -9.03 13.51 -2.88
CA PHE A 131 -10.38 13.31 -3.38
C PHE A 131 -11.38 13.33 -2.22
N GLY A 132 -12.68 13.47 -2.51
CA GLY A 132 -13.73 13.49 -1.47
C GLY A 132 -13.81 12.21 -0.62
N ASN A 133 -13.25 11.10 -1.11
CA ASN A 133 -13.13 9.85 -0.37
C ASN A 133 -11.85 9.74 0.50
N GLY A 134 -11.07 10.82 0.62
CA GLY A 134 -9.84 10.87 1.41
C GLY A 134 -8.60 10.30 0.70
N ALA A 135 -8.71 9.77 -0.52
CA ALA A 135 -7.55 9.30 -1.28
C ALA A 135 -6.70 10.48 -1.76
N ARG A 136 -5.37 10.39 -1.61
CA ARG A 136 -4.45 11.43 -2.08
C ARG A 136 -4.44 11.50 -3.60
N ILE A 137 -4.40 12.72 -4.14
CA ILE A 137 -4.24 12.97 -5.59
C ILE A 137 -2.77 12.75 -5.96
N ILE A 138 -2.47 11.53 -6.40
CA ILE A 138 -1.13 11.11 -6.85
C ILE A 138 -1.26 10.02 -7.91
N LEU A 139 -0.51 10.15 -9.00
CA LEU A 139 -0.57 9.27 -10.15
C LEU A 139 0.82 8.67 -10.42
N LYS A 140 0.84 7.46 -10.97
CA LYS A 140 2.06 6.78 -11.41
C LYS A 140 2.07 6.72 -12.93
N ASN A 141 3.05 7.33 -13.56
CA ASN A 141 3.28 7.27 -15.00
C ASN A 141 4.44 6.31 -15.27
N LYS A 142 4.15 5.01 -15.41
CA LYS A 142 5.15 3.94 -15.59
C LYS A 142 5.23 3.53 -17.06
N ASN A 143 6.42 3.14 -17.52
CA ASN A 143 6.57 2.67 -18.90
C ASN A 143 6.10 1.22 -19.09
N GLU A 144 5.86 0.84 -20.35
CA GLU A 144 5.27 -0.45 -20.73
C GLU A 144 6.12 -1.66 -20.34
N LYS A 145 7.44 -1.60 -20.54
CA LYS A 145 8.39 -2.66 -20.12
C LYS A 145 8.26 -2.98 -18.63
N TRP A 146 8.05 -1.95 -17.81
CA TRP A 146 7.82 -2.11 -16.38
C TRP A 146 6.38 -2.46 -16.03
N ILE A 147 5.38 -2.01 -16.81
CA ILE A 147 3.99 -2.45 -16.65
C ILE A 147 3.87 -3.95 -16.91
N GLU A 148 4.56 -4.50 -17.91
CA GLU A 148 4.59 -5.93 -18.21
C GLU A 148 5.27 -6.75 -17.12
N LYS A 149 6.48 -6.33 -16.68
CA LYS A 149 7.12 -6.95 -15.51
C LYS A 149 6.29 -6.81 -14.24
N ALA A 150 5.66 -5.67 -14.01
CA ALA A 150 4.74 -5.49 -12.89
C ALA A 150 3.46 -6.30 -13.08
N LYS A 151 2.99 -6.59 -14.30
CA LYS A 151 1.89 -7.52 -14.58
C LYS A 151 2.32 -8.98 -14.36
N MET A 152 3.60 -9.32 -14.60
CA MET A 152 4.19 -10.63 -14.32
C MET A 152 4.43 -10.83 -12.81
N VAL A 153 5.05 -9.86 -12.14
CA VAL A 153 5.17 -9.80 -10.67
C VAL A 153 3.79 -9.69 -10.03
N LYS A 154 2.81 -8.99 -10.63
CA LYS A 154 1.39 -9.07 -10.21
C LYS A 154 0.73 -10.37 -10.64
N LYS A 155 1.24 -11.15 -11.58
CA LYS A 155 0.74 -12.51 -11.83
C LYS A 155 1.21 -13.44 -10.71
N GLU A 156 2.40 -13.15 -10.16
CA GLU A 156 2.95 -13.78 -8.96
C GLU A 156 2.40 -13.16 -7.65
N ALA A 157 1.90 -11.91 -7.66
CA ALA A 157 1.48 -11.13 -6.47
C ALA A 157 0.05 -10.52 -6.53
N LYS A 158 -0.79 -10.88 -7.49
CA LYS A 158 -2.23 -10.54 -7.59
C LYS A 158 -2.99 -11.70 -8.24
N ILE A 159 -3.58 -12.58 -7.47
CA ILE A 159 -4.91 -12.38 -6.85
C ILE A 159 -5.33 -10.89 -6.72
N VAL A 160 -6.21 -10.47 -7.65
CA VAL A 160 -7.26 -9.44 -7.50
C VAL A 160 -6.71 -7.99 -7.50
N HIS A 161 -7.21 -7.02 -8.26
CA HIS A 161 -8.53 -6.40 -8.20
C HIS A 161 -8.97 -6.07 -9.64
N LYS A 162 -9.71 -6.98 -10.29
CA LYS A 162 -10.82 -6.53 -11.13
C LYS A 162 -11.94 -6.18 -10.15
N GLN A 163 -12.66 -5.08 -10.38
CA GLN A 163 -14.04 -5.00 -9.88
C GLN A 163 -14.74 -6.22 -10.47
N VAL A 164 -14.99 -7.23 -9.64
CA VAL A 164 -15.68 -8.42 -10.10
C VAL A 164 -17.10 -8.33 -9.59
N HIS A 165 -18.02 -8.21 -10.53
CA HIS A 165 -19.42 -8.48 -10.30
C HIS A 165 -19.53 -9.92 -9.79
N PHE A 166 -20.13 -10.10 -8.62
CA PHE A 166 -20.60 -11.42 -8.20
C PHE A 166 -21.67 -11.87 -9.19
N SER A 167 -21.70 -13.16 -9.51
CA SER A 167 -22.89 -13.76 -10.12
C SER A 167 -24.11 -13.55 -9.21
N GLU A 168 -25.32 -13.58 -9.77
CA GLU A 168 -26.57 -13.44 -9.00
C GLU A 168 -26.62 -14.45 -7.84
N LYS A 169 -26.26 -15.71 -8.12
CA LYS A 169 -26.16 -16.77 -7.09
C LYS A 169 -25.15 -16.44 -6.00
N ALA A 170 -23.98 -15.87 -6.33
CA ALA A 170 -23.00 -15.49 -5.33
C ALA A 170 -23.44 -14.26 -4.51
N GLN A 171 -24.30 -13.40 -5.06
CA GLN A 171 -24.95 -12.31 -4.30
C GLN A 171 -26.01 -12.84 -3.34
N GLU A 172 -26.84 -13.80 -3.78
CA GLU A 172 -27.83 -14.47 -2.95
C GLU A 172 -27.16 -15.20 -1.77
N ILE A 173 -26.13 -16.01 -2.04
CA ILE A 173 -25.35 -16.70 -1.01
C ILE A 173 -24.76 -15.70 -0.01
N LEU A 174 -24.17 -14.60 -0.49
CA LEU A 174 -23.64 -13.56 0.38
C LEU A 174 -24.76 -12.94 1.24
N GLY A 175 -25.90 -12.62 0.65
CA GLY A 175 -27.06 -12.06 1.36
C GLY A 175 -27.60 -12.99 2.45
N GLU A 176 -27.62 -14.30 2.20
CA GLU A 176 -28.01 -15.28 3.22
C GLU A 176 -26.95 -15.40 4.33
N ILE A 177 -25.66 -15.52 4.00
CA ILE A 177 -24.56 -15.59 4.97
C ILE A 177 -24.58 -14.39 5.93
N GLN A 178 -24.90 -13.19 5.43
CA GLN A 178 -24.99 -11.97 6.25
C GLN A 178 -25.99 -12.09 7.40
N LYS A 179 -27.08 -12.86 7.23
CA LYS A 179 -28.11 -13.03 8.25
C LYS A 179 -27.65 -13.86 9.45
N TYR A 180 -26.58 -14.66 9.30
CA TYR A 180 -26.04 -15.49 10.37
C TYR A 180 -25.08 -14.73 11.30
N ALA A 181 -24.62 -13.55 10.87
CA ALA A 181 -23.83 -12.63 11.69
C ALA A 181 -24.73 -11.94 12.72
N THR A 182 -24.94 -12.60 13.87
CA THR A 182 -25.81 -12.12 14.94
C THR A 182 -25.04 -11.94 16.25
N VAL A 183 -25.53 -11.04 17.11
CA VAL A 183 -24.96 -10.80 18.45
C VAL A 183 -24.97 -12.08 19.28
N ASN A 184 -26.03 -12.88 19.20
CA ASN A 184 -26.12 -14.15 19.92
C ASN A 184 -24.97 -15.10 19.52
N ARG A 185 -24.66 -15.20 18.23
CA ARG A 185 -23.58 -16.05 17.74
C ARG A 185 -22.20 -15.51 18.15
N LEU A 186 -22.01 -14.20 18.09
CA LEU A 186 -20.79 -13.57 18.61
C LEU A 186 -20.60 -13.89 20.11
N ASN A 187 -21.65 -13.78 20.92
CA ASN A 187 -21.61 -14.10 22.35
C ASN A 187 -21.31 -15.59 22.61
N ASN A 188 -21.85 -16.51 21.80
CA ASN A 188 -21.52 -17.93 21.89
C ASN A 188 -20.04 -18.19 21.63
N VAL A 189 -19.45 -17.51 20.65
CA VAL A 189 -18.02 -17.59 20.32
C VAL A 189 -17.17 -17.05 21.47
N ILE A 190 -17.53 -15.88 22.03
CA ILE A 190 -16.82 -15.28 23.17
C ILE A 190 -16.87 -16.21 24.38
N THR A 191 -18.03 -16.78 24.69
CA THR A 191 -18.21 -17.67 25.84
C THR A 191 -17.33 -18.93 25.75
N LYS A 192 -17.12 -19.46 24.54
CA LYS A 192 -16.22 -20.60 24.29
C LYS A 192 -14.73 -20.23 24.41
N ILE A 193 -14.38 -18.95 24.26
CA ILE A 193 -13.01 -18.44 24.31
C ILE A 193 -12.62 -18.01 25.73
N GLY A 194 -13.58 -17.61 26.56
CA GLY A 194 -13.38 -17.06 27.90
C GLY A 194 -13.45 -15.53 27.93
N GLU A 195 -12.83 -14.89 28.93
CA GLU A 195 -12.84 -13.44 29.09
C GLU A 195 -12.19 -12.74 27.89
N PHE A 196 -12.92 -11.81 27.27
CA PHE A 196 -12.44 -11.09 26.08
C PHE A 196 -11.28 -10.15 26.42
N GLN A 197 -10.16 -10.33 25.73
CA GLN A 197 -9.03 -9.40 25.79
C GLN A 197 -8.75 -8.82 24.38
N PRO A 198 -8.40 -7.53 24.23
CA PRO A 198 -8.18 -6.89 22.92
C PRO A 198 -7.17 -7.61 22.03
N LYS A 199 -6.15 -8.27 22.61
CA LYS A 199 -5.16 -9.08 21.88
C LYS A 199 -5.75 -10.32 21.20
N MET A 200 -6.96 -10.74 21.58
CA MET A 200 -7.63 -11.93 21.08
C MET A 200 -8.56 -11.61 19.90
N ILE A 201 -8.63 -10.35 19.46
CA ILE A 201 -9.56 -9.93 18.40
C ILE A 201 -9.41 -10.74 17.11
N GLY A 202 -8.17 -11.05 16.70
CA GLY A 202 -7.91 -11.90 15.53
C GLY A 202 -8.45 -13.33 15.68
N LYS A 203 -8.39 -13.88 16.90
CA LYS A 203 -8.95 -15.21 17.23
C LYS A 203 -10.48 -15.18 17.23
N VAL A 204 -11.09 -14.12 17.77
CA VAL A 204 -12.55 -13.93 17.76
C VAL A 204 -13.07 -13.77 16.34
N ILE A 205 -12.39 -13.00 15.48
CA ILE A 205 -12.74 -12.85 14.05
C ILE A 205 -12.76 -14.23 13.38
N GLY A 206 -11.70 -15.01 13.54
CA GLY A 206 -11.59 -16.34 12.90
C GLY A 206 -12.67 -17.30 13.37
N LEU A 207 -12.88 -17.41 14.68
CA LEU A 207 -13.89 -18.31 15.25
C LEU A 207 -15.31 -17.88 14.93
N PHE A 208 -15.58 -16.58 14.87
CA PHE A 208 -16.90 -16.08 14.51
C PHE A 208 -17.23 -16.27 13.03
N ALA A 209 -16.27 -16.02 12.13
CA ALA A 209 -16.42 -16.34 10.72
C ALA A 209 -16.63 -17.85 10.49
N GLN A 210 -15.92 -18.70 11.24
CA GLN A 210 -16.08 -20.15 11.17
C GLN A 210 -17.47 -20.59 11.65
N ASP A 211 -17.95 -20.10 12.81
CA ASP A 211 -19.29 -20.41 13.34
C ASP A 211 -20.39 -20.01 12.34
N ILE A 212 -20.26 -18.84 11.71
CA ILE A 212 -21.19 -18.38 10.66
C ILE A 212 -21.22 -19.37 9.48
N LEU A 213 -20.06 -19.78 8.97
CA LEU A 213 -19.99 -20.68 7.81
C LEU A 213 -20.49 -22.09 8.14
N GLU A 214 -20.14 -22.62 9.32
CA GLU A 214 -20.59 -23.94 9.78
C GLU A 214 -22.11 -24.01 9.92
N ASP A 215 -22.75 -22.95 10.41
CA ASP A 215 -24.20 -22.94 10.56
C ASP A 215 -24.92 -22.68 9.23
N PHE A 216 -24.37 -21.80 8.39
CA PHE A 216 -24.84 -21.60 7.03
C PHE A 216 -24.81 -22.91 6.21
N GLU A 217 -23.74 -23.72 6.34
CA GLU A 217 -23.61 -24.98 5.60
C GLU A 217 -24.63 -26.04 6.02
N LYS A 218 -25.16 -25.97 7.26
CA LYS A 218 -26.25 -26.87 7.69
C LYS A 218 -27.56 -26.58 6.97
N ASP A 219 -27.87 -25.30 6.81
CA ASP A 219 -29.12 -24.85 6.17
C ASP A 219 -29.03 -24.87 4.65
N PHE A 220 -27.83 -24.65 4.11
CA PHE A 220 -27.54 -24.63 2.67
C PHE A 220 -26.40 -25.58 2.28
N PRO A 221 -26.60 -26.91 2.38
CA PRO A 221 -25.59 -27.88 2.00
C PRO A 221 -25.15 -27.67 0.55
N ALA A 222 -23.84 -27.70 0.32
CA ALA A 222 -23.24 -27.54 -1.00
C ALA A 222 -23.50 -26.20 -1.71
N ALA A 223 -23.96 -25.14 -1.03
CA ALA A 223 -24.14 -23.81 -1.63
C ALA A 223 -22.87 -23.24 -2.26
N PHE A 224 -21.69 -23.54 -1.72
CA PHE A 224 -20.43 -23.12 -2.33
C PHE A 224 -20.06 -23.93 -3.58
N THR A 225 -20.65 -25.11 -3.81
CA THR A 225 -20.32 -25.94 -4.99
C THR A 225 -20.90 -25.40 -6.30
N VAL A 226 -21.95 -24.58 -6.21
CA VAL A 226 -22.64 -24.00 -7.37
C VAL A 226 -22.03 -22.69 -7.86
N ILE A 227 -20.97 -22.21 -7.20
CA ILE A 227 -20.22 -21.00 -7.56
C ILE A 227 -18.74 -21.30 -7.76
N GLU A 228 -18.07 -20.49 -8.59
CA GLU A 228 -16.66 -20.71 -8.89
C GLU A 228 -15.78 -20.55 -7.65
N LYS A 229 -14.70 -21.35 -7.54
CA LYS A 229 -13.74 -21.28 -6.42
C LYS A 229 -13.22 -19.86 -6.15
N GLU A 230 -13.11 -19.05 -7.19
CA GLU A 230 -12.64 -17.66 -7.07
C GLU A 230 -13.71 -16.73 -6.48
N GLU A 231 -15.00 -17.02 -6.68
CA GLU A 231 -16.12 -16.35 -6.01
C GLU A 231 -16.24 -16.79 -4.56
N GLN A 232 -16.06 -18.09 -4.26
CA GLN A 232 -16.04 -18.61 -2.88
C GLN A 232 -14.99 -17.88 -2.03
N LYS A 233 -13.76 -17.74 -2.54
CA LYS A 233 -12.69 -16.98 -1.86
C LYS A 233 -13.08 -15.52 -1.63
N ARG A 234 -13.82 -14.89 -2.54
CA ARG A 234 -14.26 -13.50 -2.40
C ARG A 234 -15.40 -13.34 -1.41
N ILE A 235 -16.33 -14.30 -1.35
CA ILE A 235 -17.36 -14.36 -0.31
C ILE A 235 -16.69 -14.47 1.05
N ASN A 236 -15.73 -15.38 1.22
CA ASN A 236 -14.97 -15.52 2.47
C ASN A 236 -14.23 -14.23 2.86
N LYS A 237 -13.67 -13.51 1.87
CA LYS A 237 -13.04 -12.20 2.13
C LYS A 237 -14.06 -11.15 2.58
N LYS A 238 -15.24 -11.10 1.95
CA LYS A 238 -16.33 -10.19 2.34
C LYS A 238 -16.90 -10.52 3.72
N LEU A 239 -17.10 -11.81 4.03
CA LEU A 239 -17.52 -12.27 5.35
C LEU A 239 -16.54 -11.82 6.43
N ASN A 240 -15.24 -12.00 6.21
CA ASN A 240 -14.22 -11.52 7.16
C ASN A 240 -14.29 -10.00 7.38
N SER A 241 -14.51 -9.21 6.33
CA SER A 241 -14.71 -7.76 6.47
C SER A 241 -15.94 -7.44 7.30
N LEU A 242 -17.05 -8.10 7.03
CA LEU A 242 -18.30 -7.92 7.77
C LEU A 242 -18.14 -8.30 9.25
N VAL A 243 -17.51 -9.44 9.53
CA VAL A 243 -17.24 -9.90 10.89
C VAL A 243 -16.37 -8.90 11.65
N ILE A 244 -15.36 -8.33 10.99
CA ILE A 244 -14.52 -7.29 11.58
C ILE A 244 -15.36 -6.06 11.95
N ASP A 245 -16.19 -5.59 11.04
CA ASP A 245 -17.01 -4.39 11.25
C ASP A 245 -18.07 -4.63 12.35
N PHE A 246 -18.71 -5.79 12.35
CA PHE A 246 -19.66 -6.22 13.38
C PHE A 246 -19.01 -6.31 14.77
N ILE A 247 -17.82 -6.92 14.88
CA ILE A 247 -17.07 -7.01 16.14
C ILE A 247 -16.67 -5.62 16.64
N LYS A 248 -16.25 -4.72 15.75
CA LYS A 248 -15.92 -3.33 16.12
C LYS A 248 -17.14 -2.62 16.68
N GLU A 249 -18.29 -2.78 16.03
CA GLU A 249 -19.55 -2.18 16.46
C GLU A 249 -19.98 -2.73 17.82
N GLU A 250 -19.99 -4.04 18.03
CA GLU A 250 -20.50 -4.64 19.28
C GLU A 250 -19.50 -4.60 20.45
N LEU A 251 -18.21 -4.84 20.20
CA LEU A 251 -17.21 -4.99 21.28
C LEU A 251 -16.31 -3.76 21.48
N MET A 252 -16.22 -2.86 20.50
CA MET A 252 -15.40 -1.64 20.63
C MET A 252 -16.21 -0.36 20.84
N THR A 253 -17.55 -0.40 20.76
CA THR A 253 -18.42 0.67 21.27
C THR A 253 -18.76 0.50 22.76
N LEU A 254 -18.49 -0.67 23.36
CA LEU A 254 -18.50 -0.87 24.81
C LEU A 254 -17.20 -0.35 25.45
N LYS A 255 -16.98 0.96 25.35
CA LYS A 255 -16.20 1.72 26.32
C LYS A 255 -16.92 3.03 26.61
N VAL A 256 -17.42 3.07 27.85
CA VAL A 256 -17.61 4.23 28.74
C VAL A 256 -16.69 5.39 28.38
#